data_AF-A0A1Z5K4V3-F1
#
_entry.id   AF-A0A1Z5K4V3-F1
#
_cell.length_a   1.000
_cell.length_b   1.000
_cell.length_c   1.000
_cell.angle_alpha   90.00
_cell.angle_beta   90.00
_cell.angle_gamma   90.00
#
_symmetry.space_group_name_H-M   'P 1'
#
loop_
_entity.id
_entity.type
_entity.pdbx_description
1 polymer ?
#
loop_
_entity_poly.entity_id
_entity_poly.type
_entity_poly.pdbx_seq_one_letter_code
_entity_poly.pdbx_strand_id
1 'polypeptide(L)'
;MHPEALTSNFEVYVSKDTFKFNAAHFVAFQGYRERLHGHNYQVGVRLLGRRTLGADGYVIDFGNIKAVCKTVCKKLNEHFLCPMYSDVLKIESDDNTNTNIRITCQDGSSFSFPPQDCAMLPIVHATTEEIAIYLWSEILKGLNSQYLVQRGIHTMEVTVAEAPGQQATFRWEIPQQVMEENFSLDVRTFLQTGQVVPMPCLEQDKQNKSTCCDGCQNHFATQLERLAKAINQRTTTEAMTPDELQNMLNHSLS
;
A
#
# COMPACT_ATOMS: atom_id res chain seq x y z
N MET A 1 36.00 -3.87 -12.93
CA MET A 1 36.00 -3.63 -11.48
C MET A 1 34.68 -4.19 -10.96
N HIS A 2 34.72 -5.15 -10.03
CA HIS A 2 33.53 -5.51 -9.27
C HIS A 2 33.16 -4.33 -8.37
N PRO A 3 31.88 -3.99 -8.18
CA PRO A 3 31.49 -3.05 -7.13
C PRO A 3 31.99 -3.64 -5.81
N GLU A 4 32.79 -2.89 -5.05
CA GLU A 4 33.09 -3.27 -3.66
C GLU A 4 31.76 -3.48 -2.94
N ALA A 5 31.58 -4.64 -2.32
CA ALA A 5 30.40 -4.91 -1.51
C ALA A 5 30.28 -3.81 -0.45
N LEU A 6 29.14 -3.13 -0.38
CA LEU A 6 28.87 -2.12 0.64
C LEU A 6 28.89 -2.78 2.02
N THR A 7 29.98 -2.61 2.75
CA THR A 7 30.10 -3.12 4.12
C THR A 7 29.45 -2.13 5.09
N SER A 8 28.40 -2.58 5.78
CA SER A 8 27.84 -1.85 6.91
C SER A 8 28.67 -2.12 8.16
N ASN A 9 29.19 -1.07 8.79
CA ASN A 9 29.93 -1.18 10.05
C ASN A 9 29.15 -0.58 11.23
N PHE A 10 28.31 0.41 10.94
CA PHE A 10 27.45 1.02 11.94
C PHE A 10 26.00 0.97 11.46
N GLU A 11 25.10 0.75 12.40
CA GLU A 11 23.67 0.93 12.20
C GLU A 11 23.11 1.82 13.30
N VAL A 12 22.08 2.58 12.94
CA VAL A 12 21.23 3.26 13.89
C VAL A 12 19.80 2.87 13.65
N TYR A 13 19.06 2.60 14.73
CA TYR A 13 17.64 2.30 14.69
C TYR A 13 16.88 3.23 15.64
N VAL A 14 15.85 3.88 15.13
CA VAL A 14 15.00 4.77 15.92
C VAL A 14 13.55 4.37 15.72
N SER A 15 12.91 3.98 16.82
CA SER A 15 11.47 3.80 16.95
C SER A 15 11.04 4.52 18.23
N LYS A 16 9.97 5.30 18.15
CA LYS A 16 9.45 6.12 19.25
C LYS A 16 7.94 6.21 19.16
N ASP A 17 7.28 6.38 20.30
CA ASP A 17 5.83 6.51 20.41
C ASP A 17 5.24 7.69 19.60
N THR A 18 6.08 8.64 19.20
CA THR A 18 5.72 9.76 18.32
C THR A 18 5.72 9.41 16.83
N PHE A 19 6.29 8.26 16.45
CA PHE A 19 6.35 7.78 15.06
C PHE A 19 5.13 6.92 14.79
N LYS A 20 3.95 7.50 15.00
CA LYS A 20 2.70 6.79 14.87
C LYS A 20 1.67 7.62 14.12
N PHE A 21 0.74 6.93 13.49
CA PHE A 21 -0.45 7.53 12.91
C PHE A 21 -1.63 6.59 13.10
N ASN A 22 -2.75 7.12 13.57
CA ASN A 22 -3.98 6.37 13.70
C ASN A 22 -4.78 6.61 12.43
N ALA A 23 -5.11 5.57 11.67
CA ALA A 23 -5.76 5.75 10.38
C ALA A 23 -6.78 4.65 10.08
N ALA A 24 -7.82 5.02 9.34
CA ALA A 24 -8.78 4.08 8.79
C ALA A 24 -8.32 3.57 7.43
N HIS A 25 -8.64 2.33 7.08
CA HIS A 25 -8.38 1.77 5.76
C HIS A 25 -9.26 0.54 5.51
N PHE A 26 -9.18 0.03 4.29
CA PHE A 26 -9.48 -1.35 3.97
C PHE A 26 -8.63 -1.76 2.76
N VAL A 27 -8.25 -3.02 2.71
CA VAL A 27 -7.58 -3.68 1.60
C VAL A 27 -8.61 -4.28 0.66
N ALA A 28 -8.42 -4.02 -0.62
CA ALA A 28 -9.17 -4.63 -1.71
C ALA A 28 -8.20 -5.03 -2.81
N PHE A 29 -8.37 -6.24 -3.35
CA PHE A 29 -7.66 -6.75 -4.52
C PHE A 29 -8.62 -7.63 -5.32
N GLN A 30 -8.17 -8.16 -6.45
CA GLN A 30 -9.04 -8.87 -7.38
C GLN A 30 -9.83 -10.02 -6.69
N GLY A 31 -11.16 -9.86 -6.59
CA GLY A 31 -12.06 -10.83 -5.97
C GLY A 31 -12.18 -10.78 -4.44
N TYR A 32 -11.49 -9.86 -3.77
CA TYR A 32 -11.50 -9.73 -2.31
C TYR A 32 -11.59 -8.28 -1.86
N ARG A 33 -12.33 -8.05 -0.76
CA ARG A 33 -12.40 -6.76 -0.08
C ARG A 33 -12.71 -6.97 1.39
N GLU A 34 -11.85 -6.49 2.27
CA GLU A 34 -12.09 -6.54 3.71
C GLU A 34 -12.93 -5.35 4.20
N ARG A 35 -13.60 -5.47 5.35
CA ARG A 35 -14.45 -4.37 5.90
C ARG A 35 -13.59 -3.17 6.31
N LEU A 36 -14.18 -1.97 6.21
CA LEU A 36 -13.57 -0.75 6.75
C LEU A 36 -13.27 -0.92 8.24
N HIS A 37 -12.05 -0.61 8.63
CA HIS A 37 -11.58 -0.58 10.01
C HIS A 37 -10.39 0.39 10.12
N GLY A 38 -9.58 0.30 11.17
CA GLY A 38 -8.39 1.12 11.32
C GLY A 38 -7.39 0.57 12.32
N HIS A 39 -6.20 1.17 12.31
CA HIS A 39 -5.07 0.77 13.14
C HIS A 39 -4.37 1.97 13.77
N ASN A 40 -3.64 1.70 14.84
CA ASN A 40 -2.64 2.59 15.40
C ASN A 40 -1.28 2.18 14.82
N TYR A 41 -0.95 2.70 13.63
CA TYR A 41 0.28 2.33 12.94
C TYR A 41 1.50 2.87 13.69
N GLN A 42 2.54 2.05 13.79
CA GLN A 42 3.83 2.41 14.39
C GLN A 42 4.94 2.28 13.34
N VAL A 43 5.79 3.31 13.25
CA VAL A 43 6.89 3.41 12.29
C VAL A 43 8.23 3.33 13.01
N GLY A 44 9.18 2.61 12.41
CA GLY A 44 10.58 2.58 12.83
C GLY A 44 11.51 2.79 11.63
N VAL A 45 12.64 3.45 11.85
CA VAL A 45 13.64 3.72 10.80
C VAL A 45 15.00 3.18 11.23
N ARG A 46 15.63 2.41 10.34
CA ARG A 46 17.03 1.96 10.47
C ARG A 46 17.86 2.54 9.34
N LEU A 47 19.05 3.02 9.65
CA LEU A 47 20.03 3.52 8.67
C LEU A 47 21.34 2.76 8.86
N LEU A 48 21.90 2.26 7.76
CA LEU A 48 23.14 1.51 7.74
C LEU A 48 24.24 2.38 7.08
N GLY A 49 25.35 2.52 7.80
CA GLY A 49 26.47 3.38 7.43
C GLY A 49 27.81 2.64 7.40
N ARG A 50 28.75 3.26 6.68
CA ARG A 50 30.14 2.84 6.59
C ARG A 50 30.91 3.08 7.89
N ARG A 51 32.13 2.55 7.98
CA ARG A 51 33.04 2.75 9.13
C ARG A 51 33.40 4.22 9.40
N THR A 52 33.42 5.07 8.38
CA THR A 52 33.84 6.47 8.53
C THR A 52 32.69 7.29 9.09
N LEU A 53 32.86 7.79 10.32
CA LEU A 53 31.92 8.72 10.95
C LEU A 53 32.35 10.17 10.68
N GLY A 54 31.41 11.10 10.84
CA GLY A 54 31.73 12.52 10.88
C GLY A 54 32.63 12.87 12.06
N ALA A 55 33.26 14.04 12.03
CA ALA A 55 34.07 14.53 13.16
C ALA A 55 33.25 14.74 14.45
N ASP A 56 31.92 14.81 14.31
CA ASP A 56 30.94 14.84 15.40
C ASP A 56 30.69 13.47 16.06
N GLY A 57 31.26 12.38 15.52
CA GLY A 57 31.16 11.03 16.08
C GLY A 57 29.82 10.33 15.82
N TYR A 58 28.93 10.91 15.01
CA TYR A 58 27.64 10.29 14.69
C TYR A 58 27.64 9.59 13.33
N VAL A 59 26.77 8.58 13.18
CA VAL A 59 26.29 8.20 11.84
C VAL A 59 25.40 9.34 11.34
N ILE A 60 24.40 9.70 12.15
CA ILE A 60 23.50 10.84 11.98
C ILE A 60 22.92 11.23 13.35
N ASP A 61 22.55 12.49 13.53
CA ASP A 61 21.82 12.93 14.72
C ASP A 61 20.40 12.33 14.74
N PHE A 62 20.03 11.68 15.84
CA PHE A 62 18.67 11.16 16.04
C PHE A 62 17.59 12.24 15.99
N GLY A 63 17.93 13.50 16.29
CA GLY A 63 17.05 14.65 16.13
C GLY A 63 16.50 14.78 14.71
N ASN A 64 17.33 14.56 13.69
CA ASN A 64 16.94 14.62 12.29
C ASN A 64 15.90 13.53 11.97
N ILE A 65 16.18 12.28 12.37
CA ILE A 65 15.27 11.14 12.18
C ILE A 65 13.94 11.41 12.88
N LYS A 66 13.98 11.88 14.14
CA LYS A 66 12.78 12.17 14.92
C LYS A 66 11.91 13.25 14.29
N ALA A 67 12.51 14.35 13.83
CA ALA A 67 11.79 15.47 13.22
C ALA A 67 11.08 15.04 11.93
N VAL A 68 11.79 14.33 11.05
CA VAL A 68 11.24 13.85 9.77
C VAL A 68 10.15 12.81 9.99
N CYS A 69 10.42 11.76 10.78
CA CYS A 69 9.44 10.69 11.01
C CYS A 69 8.15 11.21 11.63
N LYS A 70 8.24 12.10 12.62
CA LYS A 70 7.07 12.74 13.23
C LYS A 70 6.26 13.54 12.21
N THR A 71 6.94 14.29 11.35
CA THR A 71 6.29 15.10 10.31
C THR A 71 5.55 14.23 9.29
N VAL A 72 6.21 13.18 8.79
CA VAL A 72 5.60 12.26 7.81
C VAL A 72 4.42 11.50 8.43
N CYS A 73 4.56 10.96 9.64
CA CYS A 73 3.45 10.27 10.32
C CYS A 73 2.26 11.21 10.55
N LYS A 74 2.52 12.47 10.93
CA LYS A 74 1.45 13.46 11.15
C LYS A 74 0.60 13.72 9.90
N LYS A 75 1.17 13.61 8.69
CA LYS A 75 0.41 13.75 7.44
C LYS A 75 -0.65 12.65 7.25
N LEU A 76 -0.45 11.48 7.84
CA LEU A 76 -1.35 10.33 7.72
C LEU A 76 -2.31 10.19 8.90
N ASN A 77 -1.98 10.78 10.05
CA ASN A 77 -2.74 10.63 11.28
C ASN A 77 -4.15 11.20 11.14
N GLU A 78 -5.14 10.47 11.63
CA GLU A 78 -6.58 10.82 11.62
C GLU A 78 -7.19 10.91 10.20
N HIS A 79 -6.66 10.16 9.25
CA HIS A 79 -7.22 10.07 7.90
C HIS A 79 -7.63 8.64 7.51
N PHE A 80 -8.46 8.52 6.49
CA PHE A 80 -8.61 7.31 5.69
C PHE A 80 -7.47 7.20 4.68
N LEU A 81 -6.76 6.08 4.66
CA LEU A 81 -5.68 5.82 3.70
C LEU A 81 -6.27 5.38 2.36
N CYS A 82 -6.29 6.28 1.39
CA CYS A 82 -6.92 6.06 0.09
C CYS A 82 -5.86 5.64 -0.97
N PRO A 83 -5.89 4.40 -1.47
CA PRO A 83 -4.90 3.89 -2.42
C PRO A 83 -5.23 4.32 -3.86
N MET A 84 -4.65 5.43 -4.32
CA MET A 84 -4.99 6.08 -5.59
C MET A 84 -4.71 5.23 -6.83
N TYR A 85 -3.81 4.25 -6.73
CA TYR A 85 -3.41 3.40 -7.85
C TYR A 85 -4.06 2.02 -7.83
N SER A 86 -5.06 1.83 -6.95
CA SER A 86 -5.84 0.59 -6.90
C SER A 86 -6.42 0.26 -8.27
N ASP A 87 -6.27 -0.99 -8.69
CA ASP A 87 -6.81 -1.54 -9.93
C ASP A 87 -8.24 -2.11 -9.77
N VAL A 88 -8.72 -2.20 -8.53
CA VAL A 88 -10.03 -2.76 -8.18
C VAL A 88 -11.01 -1.77 -7.54
N LEU A 89 -10.53 -0.57 -7.17
CA LEU A 89 -11.36 0.51 -6.64
C LEU A 89 -11.55 1.60 -7.69
N LYS A 90 -12.81 1.99 -7.90
CA LYS A 90 -13.13 3.21 -8.65
C LYS A 90 -13.20 4.38 -7.67
N ILE A 91 -12.21 5.27 -7.72
CA ILE A 91 -12.07 6.42 -6.82
C ILE A 91 -12.32 7.70 -7.61
N GLU A 92 -13.37 8.43 -7.26
CA GLU A 92 -13.83 9.62 -7.99
C GLU A 92 -14.25 10.72 -7.01
N SER A 93 -14.12 11.97 -7.41
CA SER A 93 -14.80 13.09 -6.74
C SER A 93 -16.26 13.11 -7.15
N ASP A 94 -17.19 13.38 -6.22
CA ASP A 94 -18.61 13.47 -6.56
C ASP A 94 -18.89 14.53 -7.64
N ASP A 95 -19.60 14.10 -8.70
CA ASP A 95 -19.90 14.90 -9.88
C ASP A 95 -20.65 16.19 -9.50
N ASN A 96 -20.08 17.33 -9.90
CA ASN A 96 -20.61 18.70 -9.79
C ASN A 96 -20.49 19.43 -8.44
N THR A 97 -20.05 18.79 -7.36
CA THR A 97 -19.89 19.50 -6.07
C THR A 97 -18.48 19.40 -5.46
N ASN A 98 -17.64 18.43 -5.88
CA ASN A 98 -16.32 18.18 -5.27
C ASN A 98 -16.36 18.04 -3.73
N THR A 99 -17.52 17.71 -3.16
CA THR A 99 -17.72 17.70 -1.71
C THR A 99 -17.12 16.47 -1.06
N ASN A 100 -17.10 15.34 -1.76
CA ASN A 100 -16.70 14.03 -1.24
C ASN A 100 -15.87 13.23 -2.26
N ILE A 101 -15.01 12.36 -1.75
CA ILE A 101 -14.38 11.26 -2.47
C ILE A 101 -15.29 10.02 -2.37
N ARG A 102 -15.77 9.54 -3.51
CA ARG A 102 -16.56 8.32 -3.65
C ARG A 102 -15.65 7.16 -4.06
N ILE A 103 -15.76 6.05 -3.35
CA ILE A 103 -15.03 4.81 -3.62
C ILE A 103 -16.03 3.71 -3.91
N THR A 104 -16.01 3.14 -5.11
CA THR A 104 -16.85 2.01 -5.51
C THR A 104 -16.00 0.75 -5.65
N CYS A 105 -16.41 -0.33 -4.99
CA CYS A 105 -15.73 -1.62 -4.97
C CYS A 105 -16.29 -2.57 -6.04
N GLN A 106 -15.54 -3.63 -6.38
CA GLN A 106 -15.96 -4.66 -7.35
C GLN A 106 -17.26 -5.38 -6.98
N ASP A 107 -17.57 -5.49 -5.68
CA ASP A 107 -18.80 -6.10 -5.16
C ASP A 107 -20.02 -5.17 -5.20
N GLY A 108 -19.87 -3.95 -5.74
CA GLY A 108 -20.91 -2.93 -5.81
C GLY A 108 -21.08 -2.11 -4.53
N SER A 109 -20.33 -2.40 -3.47
CA SER A 109 -20.33 -1.56 -2.27
C SER A 109 -19.69 -0.19 -2.55
N SER A 110 -20.17 0.84 -1.85
CA SER A 110 -19.67 2.20 -2.01
C SER A 110 -19.42 2.90 -0.68
N PHE A 111 -18.34 3.69 -0.62
CA PHE A 111 -18.01 4.58 0.49
C PHE A 111 -17.94 6.01 -0.01
N SER A 112 -18.20 6.98 0.87
CA SER A 112 -18.10 8.41 0.58
C SER A 112 -17.49 9.11 1.77
N PHE A 113 -16.39 9.82 1.56
CA PHE A 113 -15.62 10.51 2.61
C PHE A 113 -15.38 11.97 2.21
N PRO A 114 -15.34 12.92 3.15
CA PRO A 114 -14.84 14.26 2.85
C PRO A 114 -13.37 14.20 2.37
N PRO A 115 -12.95 15.00 1.38
CA PRO A 115 -11.57 14.96 0.86
C PRO A 115 -10.53 15.25 1.93
N GLN A 116 -10.83 16.16 2.87
CA GLN A 116 -9.92 16.49 3.97
C GLN A 116 -9.72 15.34 4.97
N ASP A 117 -10.59 14.33 4.98
CA ASP A 117 -10.46 13.16 5.83
C ASP A 117 -9.72 12.02 5.11
N CYS A 118 -9.28 12.23 3.86
CA CYS A 118 -8.59 11.23 3.05
C CYS A 118 -7.11 11.59 2.84
N ALA A 119 -6.22 10.69 3.23
CA ALA A 119 -4.83 10.71 2.76
C ALA A 119 -4.77 9.99 1.41
N MET A 120 -4.65 10.76 0.32
CA MET A 120 -4.57 10.24 -1.04
C MET A 120 -3.15 9.75 -1.33
N LEU A 121 -2.94 8.44 -1.28
CA LEU A 121 -1.61 7.82 -1.35
C LEU A 121 -1.32 7.22 -2.73
N PRO A 122 -0.12 7.40 -3.29
CA PRO A 122 0.29 6.82 -4.58
C PRO A 122 0.68 5.33 -4.40
N ILE A 123 -0.26 4.54 -3.91
CA ILE A 123 -0.14 3.10 -3.64
C ILE A 123 -1.32 2.35 -4.29
N VAL A 124 -1.12 1.06 -4.55
CA VAL A 124 -2.13 0.17 -5.14
C VAL A 124 -3.03 -0.41 -4.05
N HIS A 125 -2.43 -0.84 -2.94
CA HIS A 125 -3.13 -1.40 -1.79
C HIS A 125 -2.73 -0.66 -0.50
N ALA A 126 -3.69 -0.43 0.39
CA ALA A 126 -3.43 0.14 1.71
C ALA A 126 -2.92 -0.93 2.71
N THR A 127 -1.88 -1.68 2.31
CA THR A 127 -1.22 -2.70 3.14
C THR A 127 0.02 -2.14 3.83
N THR A 128 0.48 -2.80 4.90
CA THR A 128 1.69 -2.35 5.63
C THR A 128 2.94 -2.36 4.76
N GLU A 129 3.04 -3.29 3.79
CA GLU A 129 4.15 -3.38 2.85
C GLU A 129 4.24 -2.15 1.94
N GLU A 130 3.12 -1.76 1.30
CA GLU A 130 3.09 -0.62 0.39
C GLU A 130 3.23 0.71 1.13
N ILE A 131 2.62 0.81 2.31
CA ILE A 131 2.79 1.96 3.20
C ILE A 131 4.27 2.09 3.62
N ALA A 132 4.99 0.99 3.85
CA ALA A 132 6.42 1.04 4.18
C ALA A 132 7.26 1.60 3.02
N ILE A 133 6.94 1.27 1.77
CA ILE A 133 7.61 1.82 0.57
C ILE A 133 7.31 3.32 0.43
N TYR A 134 6.04 3.71 0.58
CA TYR A 134 5.64 5.12 0.55
C TYR A 134 6.36 5.94 1.64
N LEU A 135 6.35 5.45 2.87
CA LEU A 135 7.01 6.12 4.00
C LEU A 135 8.53 6.18 3.82
N TRP A 136 9.15 5.13 3.26
CA TRP A 136 10.57 5.17 2.91
C TRP A 136 10.89 6.32 1.96
N SER A 137 10.08 6.51 0.92
CA SER A 137 10.23 7.63 -0.03
C SER A 137 10.11 8.98 0.67
N GLU A 138 9.05 9.18 1.48
CA GLU A 138 8.81 10.43 2.19
C GLU A 138 9.88 10.75 3.25
N ILE A 139 10.36 9.73 3.96
CA ILE A 139 11.42 9.88 4.96
C ILE A 139 12.75 10.18 4.29
N LEU A 140 13.05 9.55 3.15
CA LEU A 140 14.28 9.83 2.40
C LEU A 140 14.32 11.28 1.91
N LYS A 141 13.19 11.79 1.38
CA LYS A 141 13.06 13.21 1.01
C LYS A 141 13.35 14.14 2.19
N GLY A 142 12.71 13.87 3.33
CA GLY A 142 12.86 14.70 4.54
C GLY A 142 14.26 14.67 5.15
N LEU A 143 14.96 13.52 5.06
CA LEU A 143 16.34 13.37 5.54
C LEU A 143 17.39 13.86 4.53
N ASN A 144 17.00 14.12 3.29
CA ASN A 144 17.86 14.46 2.16
C ASN A 144 18.86 13.34 1.81
N SER A 145 18.67 12.69 0.64
CA SER A 145 19.52 11.57 0.20
C SER A 145 21.00 11.95 0.05
N GLN A 146 21.29 13.15 -0.47
CA GLN A 146 22.66 13.63 -0.62
C GLN A 146 23.36 13.80 0.73
N TYR A 147 22.65 14.34 1.72
CA TYR A 147 23.15 14.43 3.09
C TYR A 147 23.45 13.03 3.66
N LEU A 148 22.54 12.07 3.50
CA LEU A 148 22.77 10.69 3.96
C LEU A 148 24.00 10.05 3.29
N VAL A 149 24.15 10.20 1.97
CA VAL A 149 25.32 9.69 1.23
C VAL A 149 26.62 10.35 1.70
N GLN A 150 26.62 11.67 1.94
CA GLN A 150 27.78 12.39 2.48
C GLN A 150 28.15 11.94 3.89
N ARG A 151 27.17 11.52 4.69
CA ARG A 151 27.37 10.88 6.01
C ARG A 151 27.83 9.41 5.91
N GLY A 152 28.03 8.88 4.71
CA GLY A 152 28.43 7.50 4.47
C GLY A 152 27.30 6.48 4.72
N ILE A 153 26.04 6.93 4.75
CA ILE A 153 24.87 6.08 4.91
C ILE A 153 24.45 5.59 3.52
N HIS A 154 24.32 4.27 3.36
CA HIS A 154 24.11 3.66 2.06
C HIS A 154 22.79 2.90 1.95
N THR A 155 22.15 2.56 3.08
CA THR A 155 20.88 1.82 3.09
C THR A 155 19.96 2.39 4.16
N MET A 156 18.69 2.51 3.81
CA MET A 156 17.61 2.84 4.74
C MET A 156 16.57 1.73 4.77
N GLU A 157 16.06 1.47 5.95
CA GLU A 157 14.96 0.56 6.19
C GLU A 157 13.85 1.28 6.97
N VAL A 158 12.62 1.08 6.52
CA VAL A 158 11.41 1.55 7.19
C VAL A 158 10.56 0.35 7.56
N THR A 159 10.18 0.27 8.83
CA THR A 159 9.26 -0.73 9.35
C THR A 159 7.94 -0.07 9.69
N VAL A 160 6.83 -0.72 9.33
CA VAL A 160 5.46 -0.30 9.63
C VAL A 160 4.73 -1.45 10.31
N ALA A 161 4.24 -1.21 11.52
CA ALA A 161 3.43 -2.16 12.26
C ALA A 161 1.98 -1.67 12.34
N GLU A 162 1.01 -2.50 11.96
CA GLU A 162 -0.44 -2.22 12.11
C GLU A 162 -0.98 -2.69 13.47
N ALA A 163 -0.30 -3.66 14.09
CA ALA A 163 -0.63 -4.19 15.41
C ALA A 163 0.65 -4.70 16.11
N PRO A 164 0.67 -4.81 17.45
CA PRO A 164 1.79 -5.42 18.16
C PRO A 164 2.09 -6.83 17.63
N GLY A 165 3.34 -7.04 17.19
CA GLY A 165 3.80 -8.32 16.64
C GLY A 165 3.48 -8.54 15.16
N GLN A 166 2.85 -7.57 14.47
CA GLN A 166 2.50 -7.65 13.05
C GLN A 166 3.07 -6.43 12.31
N GLN A 167 4.11 -6.65 11.51
CA GLN A 167 4.82 -5.57 10.83
C GLN A 167 5.38 -5.99 9.47
N ALA A 168 5.45 -5.03 8.56
CA ALA A 168 6.20 -5.12 7.32
C ALA A 168 7.45 -4.24 7.39
N THR A 169 8.49 -4.65 6.68
CA THR A 169 9.76 -3.93 6.62
C THR A 169 10.20 -3.78 5.18
N PHE A 170 10.39 -2.54 4.75
CA PHE A 170 10.96 -2.21 3.45
C PHE A 170 12.40 -1.71 3.61
N ARG A 171 13.35 -2.32 2.91
CA ARG A 171 14.77 -1.98 2.93
C ARG A 171 15.27 -1.75 1.51
N TRP A 172 15.95 -0.64 1.28
CA TRP A 172 16.52 -0.32 -0.02
C TRP A 172 17.77 0.56 0.08
N GLU A 173 18.60 0.50 -0.96
CA GLU A 173 19.80 1.34 -1.08
C GLU A 173 19.44 2.81 -1.30
N ILE A 174 20.18 3.71 -0.65
CA ILE A 174 20.01 5.14 -0.88
C ILE A 174 20.63 5.49 -2.23
N PRO A 175 19.87 6.10 -3.17
CA PRO A 175 20.40 6.51 -4.46
C PRO A 175 21.62 7.42 -4.31
N GLN A 176 22.69 7.12 -5.05
CA GLN A 176 23.96 7.85 -4.96
C GLN A 176 23.96 9.16 -5.77
N GLN A 177 23.05 9.30 -6.74
CA GLN A 177 22.94 10.48 -7.57
C GLN A 177 22.01 11.52 -6.94
N VAL A 178 22.19 12.80 -7.32
CA VAL A 178 21.30 13.88 -6.88
C VAL A 178 19.89 13.52 -7.30
N MET A 179 19.04 13.28 -6.30
CA MET A 179 17.62 13.12 -6.53
C MET A 179 17.03 14.48 -6.87
N GLU A 180 16.27 14.56 -7.96
CA GLU A 180 15.46 15.74 -8.27
C GLU A 180 14.56 16.08 -7.07
N GLU A 181 14.23 17.37 -6.88
CA GLU A 181 13.42 17.84 -5.74
C GLU A 181 12.08 17.08 -5.60
N ASN A 182 11.60 16.46 -6.68
CA ASN A 182 10.35 15.70 -6.74
C ASN A 182 10.52 14.16 -6.77
N PHE A 183 11.72 13.63 -6.57
CA PHE A 183 11.92 12.18 -6.58
C PHE A 183 10.99 11.51 -5.56
N SER A 184 10.07 10.69 -6.04
CA SER A 184 9.32 9.77 -5.22
C SER A 184 9.51 8.38 -5.79
N LEU A 185 9.76 7.40 -4.93
CA LEU A 185 9.64 6.02 -5.35
C LEU A 185 8.18 5.76 -5.69
N ASP A 186 7.89 5.52 -6.97
CA ASP A 186 6.56 5.13 -7.41
C ASP A 186 6.33 3.67 -7.01
N VAL A 187 5.48 3.49 -5.99
CA VAL A 187 5.19 2.17 -5.39
C VAL A 187 4.69 1.20 -6.45
N ARG A 188 3.90 1.68 -7.41
CA ARG A 188 3.31 0.85 -8.45
C ARG A 188 4.35 0.24 -9.39
N THR A 189 5.31 1.04 -9.85
CA THR A 189 6.37 0.55 -10.76
C THR A 189 7.48 -0.18 -10.03
N PHE A 190 7.66 0.12 -8.74
CA PHE A 190 8.61 -0.55 -7.89
C PHE A 190 8.22 -2.01 -7.60
N LEU A 191 6.93 -2.27 -7.36
CA LEU A 191 6.43 -3.60 -7.10
C LEU A 191 6.26 -4.42 -8.37
N GLN A 192 6.62 -5.71 -8.30
CA GLN A 192 6.21 -6.70 -9.29
C GLN A 192 4.98 -7.42 -8.75
N THR A 193 3.81 -7.20 -9.37
CA THR A 193 2.58 -7.88 -8.96
C THR A 193 2.62 -9.35 -9.39
N GLY A 194 2.67 -10.25 -8.40
CA GLY A 194 2.57 -11.70 -8.62
C GLY A 194 1.13 -12.21 -8.53
N GLN A 195 0.93 -13.48 -8.89
CA GLN A 195 -0.34 -14.16 -8.60
C GLN A 195 -0.48 -14.40 -7.09
N VAL A 196 -1.68 -14.16 -6.53
CA VAL A 196 -1.99 -14.54 -5.15
C VAL A 196 -1.94 -16.06 -5.05
N VAL A 197 -0.97 -16.58 -4.32
CA VAL A 197 -0.85 -18.02 -4.04
C VAL A 197 -1.61 -18.31 -2.74
N PRO A 198 -2.66 -19.15 -2.75
CA PRO A 198 -3.40 -19.47 -1.54
C PRO A 198 -2.47 -20.16 -0.54
N MET A 199 -2.61 -19.82 0.75
CA MET A 199 -1.86 -20.48 1.82
C MET A 199 -2.15 -21.99 1.77
N PRO A 200 -1.12 -22.85 1.72
CA PRO A 200 -1.33 -24.28 1.76
C PRO A 200 -1.95 -24.66 3.11
N CYS A 201 -3.00 -25.50 3.08
CA CYS A 201 -3.62 -25.99 4.31
C CYS A 201 -2.58 -26.72 5.18
N LEU A 202 -2.58 -26.43 6.49
CA LEU A 202 -1.69 -27.08 7.45
C LEU A 202 -1.94 -28.60 7.46
N GLU A 203 -0.88 -29.40 7.48
CA GLU A 203 -0.99 -30.85 7.35
C GLU A 203 -1.72 -31.54 8.53
N GLN A 204 -1.86 -30.84 9.66
CA GLN A 204 -2.57 -31.33 10.83
C GLN A 204 -4.10 -31.37 10.64
N ASP A 205 -4.64 -30.61 9.68
CA ASP A 205 -6.06 -30.67 9.30
C ASP A 205 -6.39 -31.88 8.41
N LYS A 206 -5.39 -32.70 8.05
CA LYS A 206 -5.58 -33.87 7.19
C LYS A 206 -6.21 -35.07 7.91
N GLN A 207 -6.27 -35.09 9.25
CA GLN A 207 -6.84 -36.21 10.02
C GLN A 207 -8.36 -36.12 10.22
N ASN A 208 -9.00 -34.98 9.92
CA ASN A 208 -10.47 -34.80 9.98
C ASN A 208 -11.11 -34.66 8.57
N LYS A 209 -10.44 -35.22 7.54
CA LYS A 209 -10.78 -35.07 6.13
C LYS A 209 -11.96 -35.92 5.68
N SER A 210 -13.13 -35.29 5.63
CA SER A 210 -13.99 -35.42 4.44
C SER A 210 -14.81 -34.16 4.13
N THR A 211 -14.79 -33.13 4.98
CA THR A 211 -15.66 -31.94 4.80
C THR A 211 -14.92 -30.61 4.74
N CYS A 212 -13.72 -30.50 5.33
CA CYS A 212 -13.00 -29.22 5.44
C CYS A 212 -12.29 -28.83 4.13
N CYS A 213 -11.58 -29.76 3.47
CA CYS A 213 -10.82 -29.46 2.26
C CYS A 213 -11.72 -29.18 1.04
N ASP A 214 -12.82 -29.92 0.89
CA ASP A 214 -13.80 -29.67 -0.17
C ASP A 214 -14.44 -28.30 -0.01
N GLY A 215 -14.71 -27.86 1.24
CA GLY A 215 -15.25 -26.53 1.54
C GLY A 215 -14.30 -25.39 1.15
N CYS A 216 -13.01 -25.50 1.46
CA CYS A 216 -12.01 -24.47 1.12
C CYS A 216 -11.67 -24.45 -0.37
N GLN A 217 -11.52 -25.61 -1.01
CA GLN A 217 -11.30 -25.70 -2.46
C GLN A 217 -12.52 -25.21 -3.23
N ASN A 218 -13.74 -25.56 -2.79
CA ASN A 218 -14.95 -25.00 -3.38
C ASN A 218 -15.07 -23.51 -3.12
N HIS A 219 -14.68 -22.98 -1.96
CA HIS A 219 -14.71 -21.54 -1.71
C HIS A 219 -13.76 -20.79 -2.66
N PHE A 220 -12.52 -21.24 -2.79
CA PHE A 220 -11.54 -20.64 -3.71
C PHE A 220 -11.97 -20.79 -5.18
N ALA A 221 -12.45 -21.98 -5.59
CA ALA A 221 -12.99 -22.21 -6.93
C ALA A 221 -14.24 -21.36 -7.22
N THR A 222 -15.13 -21.19 -6.24
CA THR A 222 -16.31 -20.32 -6.37
C THR A 222 -15.90 -18.85 -6.44
N GLN A 223 -14.86 -18.43 -5.72
CA GLN A 223 -14.29 -17.08 -5.87
C GLN A 223 -13.67 -16.89 -7.25
N LEU A 224 -12.93 -17.87 -7.77
CA LEU A 224 -12.38 -17.88 -9.12
C LEU A 224 -13.48 -17.88 -10.21
N GLU A 225 -14.56 -18.63 -10.03
CA GLU A 225 -15.71 -18.61 -10.95
C GLU A 225 -16.47 -17.29 -10.91
N ARG A 226 -16.64 -16.68 -9.73
CA ARG A 226 -17.19 -15.32 -9.60
C ARG A 226 -16.28 -14.30 -10.27
N LEU A 227 -14.97 -14.46 -10.14
CA LEU A 227 -13.96 -13.66 -10.82
C LEU A 227 -14.09 -13.79 -12.35
N ALA A 228 -14.14 -15.04 -12.85
CA ALA A 228 -14.28 -15.34 -14.27
C ALA A 228 -15.61 -14.83 -14.84
N LYS A 229 -16.71 -14.90 -14.09
CA LYS A 229 -18.01 -14.33 -14.47
C LYS A 229 -17.99 -12.80 -14.48
N ALA A 230 -17.34 -12.16 -13.50
CA ALA A 230 -17.18 -10.70 -13.48
C ALA A 230 -16.30 -10.19 -14.63
N ILE A 231 -15.31 -10.99 -15.05
CA ILE A 231 -14.45 -10.72 -16.21
C ILE A 231 -15.22 -10.91 -17.53
N ASN A 232 -15.99 -12.01 -17.67
CA ASN A 232 -16.70 -12.35 -18.90
C ASN A 232 -18.02 -11.59 -19.11
N GLN A 233 -18.56 -10.90 -18.11
CA GLN A 233 -19.70 -9.98 -18.27
C GLN A 233 -19.33 -8.66 -18.96
N ARG A 234 -18.06 -8.48 -19.39
CA ARG A 234 -17.62 -7.32 -20.19
C ARG A 234 -17.36 -7.62 -21.67
N THR A 235 -17.78 -8.77 -22.18
CA THR A 235 -17.69 -9.08 -23.62
C THR A 235 -19.01 -9.58 -24.18
N THR A 236 -19.93 -8.66 -24.48
CA THR A 236 -20.89 -8.83 -25.59
C THR A 236 -20.95 -7.53 -26.38
N THR A 237 -20.09 -7.42 -27.38
CA THR A 237 -20.32 -6.59 -28.55
C THR A 237 -21.35 -7.28 -29.43
N GLU A 238 -22.63 -7.04 -29.18
CA GLU A 238 -23.66 -7.16 -30.22
C GLU A 238 -24.52 -5.91 -30.15
N ALA A 239 -24.53 -5.16 -31.25
CA ALA A 239 -25.34 -3.96 -31.38
C ALA A 239 -26.81 -4.37 -31.38
N MET A 240 -27.56 -3.85 -30.40
CA MET A 240 -29.00 -4.02 -30.28
C MET A 240 -29.68 -3.49 -31.54
N THR A 241 -30.60 -4.28 -32.11
CA THR A 241 -31.28 -3.94 -33.37
C THR A 241 -32.35 -2.87 -33.14
N PRO A 242 -32.71 -2.07 -34.17
CA PRO A 242 -33.76 -1.04 -34.04
C PRO A 242 -35.10 -1.56 -33.51
N ASP A 243 -35.43 -2.82 -33.78
CA ASP A 243 -36.68 -3.47 -33.31
C ASP A 243 -36.66 -3.77 -31.80
N GLU A 244 -35.48 -4.06 -31.23
CA GLU A 244 -35.32 -4.27 -29.78
C GLU A 244 -35.46 -2.95 -29.00
N LEU A 245 -34.97 -1.84 -29.58
CA LEU A 245 -35.17 -0.50 -29.03
C LEU A 245 -36.64 -0.07 -29.07
N GLN A 246 -37.37 -0.39 -30.14
CA GLN A 246 -38.79 -0.07 -30.28
C GLN A 246 -39.67 -0.83 -29.27
N ASN A 247 -39.34 -2.09 -28.99
CA ASN A 247 -40.06 -2.90 -28.00
C ASN A 247 -39.81 -2.45 -26.55
N MET A 248 -38.61 -1.97 -26.22
CA MET A 248 -38.32 -1.43 -24.89
C MET A 248 -39.03 -0.09 -24.61
N LEU A 249 -39.16 0.77 -25.62
CA LEU A 249 -39.89 2.04 -25.50
C LEU A 249 -41.39 1.83 -25.29
N ASN A 250 -41.99 0.83 -25.93
CA ASN A 250 -43.41 0.53 -25.80
C ASN A 250 -43.80 -0.08 -24.45
N HIS A 251 -42.86 -0.71 -23.72
CA HIS A 251 -43.10 -1.25 -22.38
C HIS A 251 -42.79 -0.26 -21.24
N SER A 252 -42.25 0.92 -21.55
CA SER A 252 -41.96 1.97 -20.55
C SER A 252 -43.08 3.00 -20.41
N LEU A 253 -44.17 2.85 -21.17
CA LEU A 253 -45.36 3.72 -21.14
C LEU A 253 -46.67 2.94 -20.86
N SER A 254 -46.55 1.81 -20.14
CA SER A 254 -47.66 1.11 -19.49
C SER A 254 -47.40 0.93 -18.01
#